data_AF-A0A1F4NRT8-F1
#
_entry.id   AF-A0A1F4NRT8-F1
#
_cell.length_a   1.000
_cell.length_b   1.000
_cell.length_c   1.000
_cell.angle_alpha   90.00
_cell.angle_beta   90.00
_cell.angle_gamma   90.00
#
_symmetry.space_group_name_H-M   'P 1'
#
loop_
_entity.id
_entity.type
_entity.pdbx_description
1 polymer ?
#
loop_
_entity_poly.entity_id
_entity_poly.type
_entity_poly.pdbx_seq_one_letter_code
_entity_poly.pdbx_strand_id
1 'polypeptide(L)'
;MFDKLKRVLIHSGYQVILTGDFAHRKSGGLARGTKGYILPDDLKIFINKHIGINDRVLTLVHELLHEIYSAWEEPRIDRTSQRIFRNLTVSQLGFLQFFVMSPTEIRSTLKSRQFPVSI
;
A
#
# COMPACT_ATOMS: atom_id res chain seq x y z
N MET A 1 -11.59 -2.33 11.64
CA MET A 1 -11.21 -2.50 10.21
C MET A 1 -9.70 -2.52 10.06
N PHE A 2 -8.99 -1.51 10.56
CA PHE A 2 -7.53 -1.49 10.56
C PHE A 2 -6.89 -2.78 11.10
N ASP A 3 -7.41 -3.37 12.18
CA ASP A 3 -6.86 -4.61 12.74
C ASP A 3 -6.90 -5.80 11.76
N LYS A 4 -7.88 -5.84 10.84
CA LYS A 4 -7.93 -6.87 9.79
C LYS A 4 -6.82 -6.66 8.77
N LEU A 5 -6.63 -5.43 8.30
CA LEU A 5 -5.54 -5.07 7.36
C LEU A 5 -4.18 -5.37 7.98
N LYS A 6 -3.98 -4.96 9.25
CA LYS A 6 -2.77 -5.24 10.02
C LYS A 6 -2.53 -6.74 10.14
N ARG A 7 -3.59 -7.52 10.44
CA ARG A 7 -3.47 -8.98 10.57
C ARG A 7 -2.99 -9.61 9.27
N VAL A 8 -3.56 -9.22 8.13
CA VAL A 8 -3.09 -9.71 6.82
C VAL A 8 -1.63 -9.31 6.61
N LEU A 9 -1.30 -8.02 6.67
CA LEU A 9 0.07 -7.53 6.44
C LEU A 9 1.15 -8.21 7.31
N ILE A 10 0.86 -8.50 8.57
CA ILE A 10 1.85 -9.06 9.50
C ILE A 10 1.87 -10.60 9.44
N HIS A 11 0.73 -11.26 9.24
CA HIS A 11 0.62 -12.71 9.47
C HIS A 11 0.41 -13.55 8.22
N SER A 12 0.01 -12.97 7.07
CA SER A 12 -0.19 -13.77 5.85
C SER A 12 1.09 -13.95 5.03
N GLY A 13 2.19 -13.28 5.40
CA GLY A 13 3.47 -13.41 4.71
C GLY A 13 3.58 -12.59 3.41
N TYR A 14 2.62 -11.70 3.13
CA TYR A 14 2.68 -10.85 1.93
C TYR A 14 3.93 -9.97 1.92
N GLN A 15 4.68 -10.03 0.82
CA GLN A 15 5.76 -9.10 0.53
C GLN A 15 5.24 -7.93 -0.30
N VAL A 16 5.38 -6.70 0.23
CA VAL A 16 5.06 -5.48 -0.50
C VAL A 16 6.27 -5.06 -1.32
N ILE A 17 6.10 -4.93 -2.64
CA ILE A 17 7.15 -4.65 -3.61
C ILE A 17 6.85 -3.34 -4.35
N LEU A 18 7.75 -2.38 -4.23
CA LEU A 18 7.68 -1.13 -5.00
C LEU A 18 8.31 -1.34 -6.38
N THR A 19 7.53 -1.16 -7.45
CA THR A 19 8.03 -1.31 -8.83
C THR A 19 7.65 -0.14 -9.73
N GLY A 20 8.45 0.10 -10.77
CA GLY A 20 8.10 1.01 -11.87
C GLY A 20 7.47 0.28 -13.06
N ASP A 21 7.54 -1.06 -13.08
CA ASP A 21 7.26 -1.88 -14.24
C ASP A 21 5.78 -2.28 -14.32
N PHE A 22 4.90 -1.28 -14.31
CA PHE A 22 3.46 -1.47 -14.53
C PHE A 22 3.10 -1.54 -16.03
N ALA A 23 4.07 -1.36 -16.92
CA ALA A 23 3.86 -1.26 -18.36
C ALA A 23 3.90 -2.60 -19.14
N HIS A 24 4.27 -3.73 -18.53
CA HIS A 24 4.72 -4.90 -19.31
C HIS A 24 4.12 -6.27 -18.98
N ARG A 25 3.11 -6.40 -18.11
CA ARG A 25 2.52 -7.71 -17.82
C ARG A 25 0.99 -7.74 -17.88
N LYS A 26 0.47 -7.75 -19.11
CA LYS A 26 -0.65 -8.64 -19.51
C LYS A 26 -0.84 -8.56 -21.03
N SER A 27 -0.62 -9.68 -21.72
CA SER A 27 -1.25 -9.92 -23.02
C SER A 27 -2.76 -9.67 -22.86
N GLY A 28 -3.29 -8.62 -23.50
CA GLY A 28 -4.73 -8.51 -23.72
C GLY A 28 -5.47 -7.30 -23.12
N GLY A 29 -4.82 -6.28 -22.55
CA GLY A 29 -5.55 -5.06 -22.23
C GLY A 29 -4.84 -4.13 -21.27
N LEU A 30 -4.61 -2.90 -21.72
CA LEU A 30 -4.17 -1.79 -20.89
C LEU A 30 -5.22 -1.52 -19.80
N ALA A 31 -4.87 -1.76 -18.54
CA ALA A 31 -5.30 -0.87 -17.47
C ALA A 31 -4.27 0.26 -17.39
N ARG A 32 -4.36 1.24 -18.31
CA ARG A 32 -3.79 2.58 -18.05
C ARG A 32 -4.45 3.08 -16.76
N GLY A 33 -3.83 2.89 -15.60
CA GLY A 33 -4.36 3.40 -14.33
C GLY A 33 -4.21 2.50 -13.10
N THR A 34 -3.81 1.23 -13.23
CA THR A 34 -3.59 0.38 -12.05
C THR A 34 -2.36 0.87 -11.27
N LYS A 35 -2.61 1.36 -10.06
CA LYS A 35 -1.57 1.86 -9.13
C LYS A 35 -0.90 0.73 -8.35
N GLY A 36 -1.50 -0.47 -8.35
CA GLY A 36 -1.01 -1.68 -7.70
C GLY A 36 -1.72 -2.92 -8.25
N TYR A 37 -1.28 -4.09 -7.78
CA TYR A 37 -1.98 -5.37 -7.92
C TYR A 37 -1.46 -6.38 -6.89
N ILE A 38 -2.31 -7.31 -6.48
CA ILE A 38 -1.96 -8.47 -5.65
C ILE A 38 -1.77 -9.74 -6.49
N LEU A 39 -0.77 -10.55 -6.15
CA LEU A 39 -0.58 -11.93 -6.60
C LEU A 39 -0.69 -12.84 -5.36
N PRO A 40 -1.88 -13.39 -5.07
CA PRO A 40 -2.10 -14.20 -3.87
C PRO A 40 -1.22 -15.45 -3.81
N ASP A 41 -1.09 -16.16 -4.93
CA ASP A 41 -0.30 -17.40 -5.02
C ASP A 41 1.19 -17.20 -4.72
N ASP A 42 1.72 -16.02 -5.05
CA ASP A 42 3.12 -15.65 -4.81
C ASP A 42 3.34 -14.91 -3.48
N LEU A 43 2.27 -14.66 -2.72
CA LEU A 43 2.26 -13.78 -1.55
C LEU A 43 2.92 -12.43 -1.82
N LYS A 44 2.59 -11.79 -2.95
CA LYS A 44 3.18 -10.49 -3.34
C LYS A 44 2.12 -9.43 -3.60
N ILE A 45 2.40 -8.21 -3.14
CA ILE A 45 1.62 -7.02 -3.45
C ILE A 45 2.56 -6.04 -4.16
N PHE A 46 2.25 -5.69 -5.40
CA PHE A 46 3.03 -4.74 -6.18
C PHE A 46 2.38 -3.36 -6.12
N ILE A 47 3.19 -2.33 -5.87
CA ILE A 47 2.74 -0.94 -5.79
C ILE A 47 3.63 -0.05 -6.65
N ASN A 48 3.01 0.88 -7.38
CA ASN A 48 3.72 1.82 -8.22
C ASN A 48 4.60 2.75 -7.38
N LYS A 49 5.92 2.68 -7.59
CA LYS A 49 6.90 3.52 -6.88
C LYS A 49 6.85 5.00 -7.30
N HIS A 50 6.23 5.32 -8.44
CA HIS A 50 6.22 6.68 -9.00
C HIS A 50 5.07 7.55 -8.48
N ILE A 51 4.11 6.99 -7.73
CA ILE A 51 3.05 7.77 -7.07
C ILE A 51 3.48 8.17 -5.65
N GLY A 52 2.82 9.18 -5.07
CA GLY A 52 3.13 9.68 -3.73
C GLY A 52 2.88 8.64 -2.63
N ILE A 53 3.59 8.73 -1.50
CA ILE A 53 3.50 7.75 -0.39
C ILE A 53 2.04 7.54 0.06
N ASN A 54 1.25 8.61 0.15
CA ASN A 54 -0.16 8.51 0.54
C ASN A 54 -1.01 7.77 -0.49
N ASP A 55 -0.78 7.98 -1.79
CA ASP A 55 -1.43 7.19 -2.85
C ASP A 55 -1.01 5.72 -2.76
N ARG A 56 0.26 5.44 -2.48
CA ARG A 56 0.74 4.07 -2.26
C ARG A 56 0.07 3.39 -1.08
N VAL A 57 -0.17 4.12 0.02
CA VAL A 57 -0.94 3.59 1.16
C VAL A 57 -2.38 3.28 0.76
N LEU A 58 -3.04 4.19 0.03
CA LEU A 58 -4.40 3.94 -0.46
C LEU A 58 -4.45 2.71 -1.36
N THR A 59 -3.49 2.56 -2.28
CA THR A 59 -3.34 1.37 -3.12
C THR A 59 -3.11 0.12 -2.29
N LEU A 60 -2.23 0.14 -1.28
CA LEU A 60 -2.03 -1.01 -0.41
C LEU A 60 -3.34 -1.43 0.29
N VAL A 61 -4.11 -0.47 0.80
CA VAL A 61 -5.41 -0.74 1.41
C VAL A 61 -6.38 -1.35 0.40
N HIS A 62 -6.39 -0.84 -0.83
CA HIS A 62 -7.22 -1.36 -1.92
C HIS A 62 -6.89 -2.84 -2.22
N GLU A 63 -5.61 -3.18 -2.42
CA GLU A 63 -5.19 -4.57 -2.67
C GLU A 63 -5.49 -5.51 -1.50
N LEU A 64 -5.28 -5.07 -0.26
CA LEU A 64 -5.60 -5.87 0.92
C LEU A 64 -7.11 -6.12 1.07
N LEU A 65 -7.97 -5.23 0.56
CA LEU A 65 -9.41 -5.47 0.57
C LEU A 65 -9.81 -6.55 -0.45
N HIS A 66 -9.15 -6.63 -1.61
CA HIS A 66 -9.35 -7.75 -2.54
C HIS A 66 -9.01 -9.08 -1.89
N GLU A 67 -7.94 -9.12 -1.10
CA GLU A 67 -7.56 -10.33 -0.35
C GLU A 67 -8.59 -10.71 0.72
N ILE A 68 -9.01 -9.75 1.55
CA ILE A 68 -9.94 -10.02 2.66
C ILE A 68 -11.36 -10.32 2.14
N TYR A 69 -11.75 -9.71 1.01
CA TYR A 69 -13.10 -9.73 0.48
C TYR A 69 -13.10 -10.02 -1.03
N SER A 70 -12.66 -11.22 -1.41
CA SER A 70 -12.57 -11.66 -2.81
C SER A 70 -13.87 -11.59 -3.60
N ALA A 71 -15.02 -11.61 -2.93
CA ALA A 71 -16.35 -11.49 -3.56
C ALA A 71 -16.87 -10.04 -3.71
N TRP A 72 -16.11 -9.03 -3.29
CA TRP A 72 -16.54 -7.64 -3.42
C TRP A 72 -16.17 -7.06 -4.78
N GLU A 73 -17.14 -6.40 -5.41
CA GLU A 73 -16.95 -5.67 -6.65
C GLU A 73 -16.06 -4.42 -6.50
N GLU A 74 -15.37 -4.06 -7.58
CA GLU A 74 -14.43 -2.92 -7.66
C GLU A 74 -14.98 -1.61 -7.04
N PRO A 75 -16.22 -1.16 -7.35
CA PRO A 75 -16.72 0.11 -6.80
C PRO A 75 -16.94 0.08 -5.29
N ARG A 76 -17.09 -1.10 -4.70
CA ARG A 76 -17.19 -1.28 -3.24
C ARG A 76 -15.82 -1.25 -2.60
N ILE A 77 -14.82 -1.90 -3.23
CA ILE A 77 -13.42 -1.86 -2.81
C ILE A 77 -12.93 -0.41 -2.80
N ASP A 78 -13.13 0.34 -3.88
CA ASP A 78 -12.71 1.74 -4.02
C ASP A 78 -13.29 2.66 -2.95
N ARG A 79 -14.61 2.62 -2.76
CA ARG A 79 -15.26 3.46 -1.75
C ARG A 79 -14.79 3.09 -0.34
N THR A 80 -14.56 1.81 -0.10
CA THR A 80 -14.14 1.32 1.22
C THR A 80 -12.68 1.67 1.50
N SER A 81 -11.78 1.52 0.53
CA SER A 81 -10.37 1.87 0.66
C SER A 81 -10.19 3.36 0.93
N GLN A 82 -10.89 4.23 0.20
CA GLN A 82 -10.90 5.67 0.43
C GLN A 82 -11.44 6.03 1.83
N ARG A 83 -12.53 5.38 2.25
CA ARG A 83 -13.09 5.59 3.59
C ARG A 83 -12.12 5.16 4.69
N ILE A 84 -11.47 4.01 4.54
CA ILE A 84 -10.47 3.54 5.50
C ILE A 84 -9.31 4.53 5.56
N PHE A 85 -8.74 4.90 4.41
CA PHE A 85 -7.60 5.81 4.32
C PHE A 85 -7.87 7.15 5.02
N ARG A 86 -9.02 7.77 4.77
CA ARG A 86 -9.42 9.04 5.40
C ARG A 86 -9.59 8.95 6.92
N ASN A 87 -9.87 7.75 7.44
CA ASN A 87 -10.14 7.52 8.86
C ASN A 87 -8.94 6.91 9.61
N LEU A 88 -7.77 6.80 8.97
CA LEU A 88 -6.56 6.33 9.65
C LEU A 88 -6.11 7.36 10.69
N THR A 89 -5.76 6.88 11.88
CA THR A 89 -5.01 7.72 12.82
C THR A 89 -3.59 7.94 12.32
N VAL A 90 -2.88 8.94 12.87
CA VAL A 90 -1.49 9.23 12.48
C VAL A 90 -0.59 8.00 12.66
N SER A 91 -0.75 7.25 13.75
CA SER A 91 0.04 6.02 14.00
C SER A 91 -0.30 4.89 13.03
N GLN A 92 -1.58 4.75 12.66
CA GLN A 92 -2.03 3.75 11.68
C GLN A 92 -1.53 4.08 10.28
N LEU A 93 -1.56 5.36 9.90
CA LEU A 93 -0.98 5.85 8.66
C LEU A 93 0.52 5.58 8.63
N GLY A 94 1.25 5.94 9.69
CA GLY A 94 2.69 5.68 9.79
C GLY A 94 3.03 4.19 9.69
N PHE A 95 2.23 3.32 10.31
CA PHE A 95 2.38 1.87 10.18
C PHE A 95 2.25 1.40 8.73
N LEU A 96 1.23 1.84 7.99
CA LEU A 96 1.05 1.46 6.59
C LEU A 96 2.10 2.10 5.66
N GLN A 97 2.49 3.35 5.94
CA GLN A 97 3.54 4.05 5.20
C GLN A 97 4.85 3.27 5.21
N PHE A 98 5.22 2.67 6.35
CA PHE A 98 6.42 1.85 6.47
C PHE A 98 6.51 0.73 5.41
N PHE A 99 5.38 0.09 5.06
CA PHE A 99 5.36 -0.98 4.06
C PHE A 99 5.49 -0.49 2.62
N VAL A 100 5.21 0.79 2.36
CA VAL A 100 5.17 1.35 0.99
C VAL A 100 6.22 2.43 0.74
N MET A 101 7.13 2.61 1.69
CA MET A 101 8.27 3.52 1.58
C MET A 101 9.51 2.76 1.15
N SER A 102 10.27 3.36 0.24
CA SER A 102 11.63 2.95 -0.07
C SER A 102 12.56 3.20 1.13
N PRO A 103 13.71 2.49 1.20
CA PRO A 103 14.70 2.74 2.25
C PRO A 103 15.18 4.20 2.30
N THR A 104 15.23 4.89 1.16
CA THR A 104 15.61 6.30 1.09
C THR A 104 14.53 7.21 1.67
N GLU A 105 13.25 6.95 1.38
CA GLU A 105 12.13 7.68 1.99
C GLU A 105 12.12 7.48 3.51
N ILE A 106 12.33 6.25 4.00
CA ILE A 106 12.39 5.95 5.44
C ILE A 106 13.51 6.75 6.11
N ARG A 107 14.73 6.70 5.54
CA ARG A 107 15.88 7.45 6.07
C ARG A 107 15.61 8.96 6.08
N SER A 108 14.99 9.49 5.03
CA SER A 108 14.64 10.91 4.94
C SER A 108 13.67 11.31 6.06
N THR A 109 12.61 10.53 6.28
CA THR A 109 11.62 10.77 7.34
C THR A 109 12.20 10.64 8.74
N LEU A 110 13.15 9.73 8.97
CA LEU A 110 13.83 9.62 10.27
C LEU A 110 14.79 10.78 10.52
N LYS A 111 15.51 11.25 9.49
CA LYS A 111 16.41 12.41 9.59
C LYS A 111 15.65 13.71 9.85
N SER A 112 14.53 13.94 9.18
CA SER A 112 13.71 15.15 9.40
C SER A 112 13.05 15.19 10.79
N ARG A 113 13.02 14.05 11.50
CA ARG A 113 12.52 13.93 12.87
C ARG A 113 13.61 13.93 13.94
N GLN A 114 14.89 13.92 13.56
CA GLN A 114 15.96 14.21 14.51
C GLN A 114 15.88 15.70 14.83
N PHE A 115 15.31 16.01 15.99
CA PHE A 115 15.38 17.34 16.59
C PHE A 115 16.84 17.82 16.57
N PRO A 116 17.12 19.12 16.33
CA PRO A 116 18.45 19.64 16.60
C PRO A 116 18.74 19.33 18.08
N VAL A 117 19.73 18.48 18.31
CA VAL A 117 20.31 18.35 19.64
C VAL A 117 21.09 19.63 19.82
N SER A 118 20.45 20.63 20.41
CA SER A 118 21.16 21.77 21.00
C SER A 118 21.95 21.20 22.18
N ILE A 119 23.23 20.93 21.96
CA ILE A 119 24.22 20.82 23.03
C ILE A 119 24.80 22.21 23.25
#